data_AF-A0AAJ1TTA3-F1
#
_entry.id   AF-A0AAJ1TTA3-F1
#
_cell.length_a   1.000
_cell.length_b   1.000
_cell.length_c   1.000
_cell.angle_alpha   90.00
_cell.angle_beta   90.00
_cell.angle_gamma   90.00
#
_symmetry.space_group_name_H-M   'P 1'
#
loop_
_entity.id
_entity.type
_entity.pdbx_description
1 polymer ?
#
loop_
_entity_poly.entity_id
_entity_poly.type
_entity_poly.pdbx_seq_one_letter_code
_entity_poly.pdbx_strand_id
1 'polypeptide(L)'
;MLDSDVAAYRRLQARLGTSRVVVTPSTYGTDNRATLDSVAQFDSSARAVVVDLDITDAELRVMAAQGAVGIRVNFGTPQSWGATTAERLEAMACKVRPLGRHVQIYATGEQIVGLEPVLRRLPTPLVIDLLARLPPV
;
A
#
# COMPACT_ATOMS: atom_id res chain seq x y z
N MET A 1 13.98 -18.51 -14.32
CA MET A 1 13.54 -17.31 -13.59
C MET A 1 12.15 -17.00 -14.14
N LEU A 2 11.09 -17.09 -13.33
CA LEU A 2 9.75 -16.71 -13.79
C LEU A 2 9.64 -15.19 -13.67
N ASP A 3 9.52 -14.51 -14.81
CA ASP A 3 9.25 -13.08 -14.82
C ASP A 3 7.90 -12.82 -14.14
N SER A 4 7.88 -11.85 -13.22
CA SER A 4 6.69 -11.43 -12.48
C SER A 4 6.08 -10.19 -13.13
N ASP A 5 5.88 -10.24 -14.45
CA ASP A 5 5.34 -9.14 -15.25
C ASP A 5 3.80 -9.18 -15.34
N VAL A 6 3.24 -8.13 -15.96
CA VAL A 6 1.79 -7.98 -16.16
C VAL A 6 1.22 -9.12 -17.00
N ALA A 7 1.95 -9.59 -18.02
CA ALA A 7 1.50 -10.66 -18.90
C ALA A 7 1.38 -12.00 -18.15
N ALA A 8 2.34 -12.33 -17.30
CA ALA A 8 2.31 -13.48 -16.42
C ALA A 8 1.15 -13.42 -15.44
N TYR A 9 0.92 -12.26 -14.82
CA TYR A 9 -0.17 -12.09 -13.89
C TYR A 9 -1.56 -12.16 -14.57
N ARG A 10 -1.71 -11.66 -15.80
CA ARG A 10 -2.95 -11.84 -16.59
C ARG A 10 -3.28 -13.32 -16.84
N ARG A 11 -2.27 -14.15 -17.14
CA ARG A 11 -2.46 -15.61 -17.27
C ARG A 11 -2.94 -16.23 -15.96
N LEU A 12 -2.42 -15.77 -14.83
CA LEU A 12 -2.87 -16.20 -13.50
C LEU A 12 -4.32 -15.77 -13.22
N GLN A 13 -4.68 -14.52 -13.54
CA GLN A 13 -6.05 -14.02 -13.40
C GLN A 13 -7.05 -14.88 -14.19
N ALA A 14 -6.73 -15.19 -15.45
CA ALA A 14 -7.55 -16.06 -16.29
C ALA A 14 -7.73 -17.46 -15.68
N ARG A 15 -6.68 -18.02 -15.07
CA ARG A 15 -6.75 -19.33 -14.40
C ARG A 15 -7.56 -19.30 -13.10
N LEU A 16 -7.49 -18.20 -12.35
CA LEU A 16 -8.18 -18.04 -11.06
C LEU A 16 -9.60 -17.45 -11.20
N GLY A 17 -9.97 -16.97 -12.39
CA GLY A 17 -11.25 -16.29 -12.63
C GLY A 17 -11.34 -14.88 -12.02
N THR A 18 -10.20 -14.25 -11.72
CA THR A 18 -10.17 -12.89 -11.16
C THR A 18 -10.12 -11.86 -12.28
N SER A 19 -10.74 -10.69 -12.06
CA SER A 19 -10.86 -9.62 -13.05
C SER A 19 -10.26 -8.29 -12.61
N ARG A 20 -9.79 -8.20 -11.37
CA ARG A 20 -9.23 -6.99 -10.77
C ARG A 20 -7.98 -7.32 -9.97
N VAL A 21 -7.06 -6.36 -9.85
CA VAL A 21 -5.81 -6.48 -9.11
C VAL A 21 -5.51 -5.22 -8.30
N VAL A 22 -4.90 -5.40 -7.12
CA VAL A 22 -4.29 -4.32 -6.36
C VAL A 22 -2.79 -4.60 -6.29
N VAL A 23 -1.98 -3.62 -6.67
CA VAL A 23 -0.52 -3.74 -6.74
C VAL A 23 0.11 -3.06 -5.52
N THR A 24 0.82 -3.82 -4.68
CA THR A 24 1.33 -3.35 -3.37
C THR A 24 2.79 -3.78 -3.08
N PRO A 25 3.77 -3.50 -3.97
CA PRO A 25 5.14 -3.96 -3.76
C PRO A 25 5.83 -3.13 -2.66
N SER A 26 6.64 -3.77 -1.83
CA SER A 26 7.60 -3.09 -0.94
C SER A 26 9.03 -3.07 -1.48
N THR A 27 9.32 -3.90 -2.48
CA THR A 27 10.69 -4.11 -3.00
C THR A 27 11.31 -2.85 -3.60
N TYR A 28 10.50 -1.97 -4.17
CA TYR A 28 10.96 -0.73 -4.81
C TYR A 28 11.06 0.46 -3.84
N GLY A 29 10.80 0.25 -2.54
CA GLY A 29 10.76 1.35 -1.57
C GLY A 29 9.77 2.42 -1.99
N THR A 30 10.21 3.68 -2.01
CA THR A 30 9.40 4.84 -2.44
C THR A 30 9.41 5.09 -3.95
N ASP A 31 10.14 4.30 -4.74
CA ASP A 31 10.07 4.38 -6.20
C ASP A 31 8.82 3.67 -6.71
N ASN A 32 7.75 4.44 -6.87
CA ASN A 32 6.45 3.94 -7.29
C ASN A 32 6.30 3.81 -8.82
N ARG A 33 7.33 4.09 -9.62
CA ARG A 33 7.22 4.11 -11.10
C ARG A 33 6.82 2.75 -11.67
N ALA A 34 7.48 1.67 -11.24
CA ALA A 34 7.14 0.31 -11.70
C ALA A 34 5.72 -0.10 -11.26
N THR A 35 5.33 0.27 -10.04
CA THR A 35 3.97 0.05 -9.52
C THR A 35 2.92 0.73 -10.39
N LEU A 36 3.11 2.02 -10.69
CA LEU A 36 2.15 2.82 -11.45
C LEU A 36 2.15 2.44 -12.94
N ASP A 37 3.30 2.08 -13.50
CA ASP A 37 3.40 1.52 -14.85
C ASP A 37 2.59 0.23 -14.98
N SER A 38 2.67 -0.67 -14.00
CA SER A 38 1.85 -1.88 -14.00
C SER A 38 0.34 -1.57 -13.96
N VAL A 39 -0.08 -0.55 -13.20
CA VAL A 39 -1.49 -0.12 -13.19
C VAL A 39 -1.91 0.39 -14.56
N ALA A 40 -1.07 1.19 -15.23
CA ALA A 40 -1.35 1.67 -16.58
C ALA A 40 -1.52 0.50 -17.56
N GLN A 41 -0.67 -0.53 -17.49
CA GLN A 41 -0.79 -1.72 -18.34
C GLN A 41 -2.05 -2.56 -18.05
N PHE A 42 -2.62 -2.50 -16.86
CA PHE A 42 -3.87 -3.19 -16.49
C PHE A 42 -5.13 -2.32 -16.69
N ASP A 43 -4.97 -1.07 -17.12
CA ASP A 43 -6.04 -0.09 -17.30
C ASP A 43 -6.97 0.00 -16.06
N SER A 44 -8.28 0.06 -16.27
CA SER A 44 -9.28 0.22 -15.21
C SER A 44 -9.36 -0.94 -14.23
N SER A 45 -8.74 -2.09 -14.55
CA SER A 45 -8.78 -3.31 -13.73
C SER A 45 -7.78 -3.33 -12.58
N ALA A 46 -6.81 -2.40 -12.57
CA ALA A 46 -5.81 -2.30 -11.51
C ALA A 46 -5.96 -1.04 -10.65
N ARG A 47 -5.51 -1.14 -9.40
CA ARG A 47 -5.24 -0.02 -8.53
C ARG A 47 -3.90 -0.24 -7.80
N ALA A 48 -3.25 0.83 -7.37
CA ALA A 48 -2.01 0.76 -6.62
C ALA A 48 -2.21 1.20 -5.17
N VAL A 49 -1.46 0.57 -4.27
CA VAL A 49 -1.11 1.17 -2.98
C VAL A 49 0.36 1.53 -3.03
N VAL A 50 0.64 2.82 -2.97
CA VAL A 50 2.00 3.38 -3.14
C VAL A 50 2.69 3.53 -1.79
N VAL A 51 4.01 3.72 -1.78
CA VAL A 51 4.77 4.00 -0.56
C VAL A 51 5.33 5.41 -0.71
N ASP A 52 4.80 6.41 0.00
CA ASP A 52 5.50 7.68 0.12
C ASP A 52 4.92 8.63 1.18
N LEU A 53 5.81 9.39 1.81
CA LEU A 53 5.51 10.47 2.72
C LEU A 53 6.10 11.81 2.32
N ASP A 54 7.20 11.81 1.56
CA ASP A 54 8.01 13.00 1.30
C ASP A 54 7.66 13.65 -0.05
N ILE A 55 6.63 13.15 -0.73
CA ILE A 55 6.01 13.78 -1.90
C ILE A 55 5.06 14.92 -1.52
N THR A 56 4.94 15.93 -2.35
CA THR A 56 3.97 17.01 -2.20
C THR A 56 2.53 16.52 -2.37
N ASP A 57 1.55 17.31 -1.89
CA ASP A 57 0.12 17.04 -2.15
C ASP A 57 -0.20 17.06 -3.66
N ALA A 58 0.57 17.80 -4.46
CA ALA A 58 0.41 17.84 -5.91
C ALA A 58 0.83 16.50 -6.54
N GLU A 59 2.00 15.99 -6.18
CA GLU A 59 2.49 14.68 -6.63
C GLU A 59 1.55 13.55 -6.18
N LEU A 60 1.04 13.61 -4.95
CA LEU A 60 0.08 12.64 -4.45
C LEU A 60 -1.23 12.66 -5.26
N ARG A 61 -1.72 13.84 -5.67
CA ARG A 61 -2.88 13.94 -6.58
C ARG A 61 -2.59 13.35 -7.95
N VAL A 62 -1.38 13.55 -8.48
CA VAL A 62 -0.95 12.94 -9.76
C VAL A 62 -0.96 11.41 -9.64
N MET A 63 -0.36 10.85 -8.59
CA MET A 63 -0.39 9.40 -8.36
C MET A 63 -1.82 8.87 -8.17
N ALA A 64 -2.67 9.63 -7.48
CA ALA A 64 -4.08 9.28 -7.31
C ALA A 64 -4.84 9.23 -8.64
N ALA A 65 -4.53 10.14 -9.58
CA ALA A 65 -5.08 10.13 -10.93
C ALA A 65 -4.55 8.96 -11.77
N GLN A 66 -3.33 8.49 -11.49
CA GLN A 66 -2.73 7.28 -12.10
C GLN A 66 -3.23 5.96 -11.47
N GLY A 67 -4.21 6.02 -10.55
CA GLY A 67 -4.83 4.83 -9.98
C GLY A 67 -4.31 4.42 -8.59
N ALA A 68 -3.50 5.25 -7.93
CA ALA A 68 -3.17 5.07 -6.52
C ALA A 68 -4.42 5.30 -5.65
N VAL A 69 -4.71 4.34 -4.76
CA VAL A 69 -5.90 4.33 -3.90
C VAL A 69 -5.59 4.32 -2.40
N GLY A 70 -4.32 4.24 -2.06
CA GLY A 70 -3.85 4.24 -0.68
C GLY A 70 -2.34 4.33 -0.60
N ILE A 71 -1.87 4.40 0.64
CA ILE A 71 -0.45 4.35 0.97
C ILE A 71 -0.15 3.18 1.89
N ARG A 72 1.00 2.54 1.68
CA ARG A 72 1.42 1.37 2.43
C ARG A 72 2.55 1.70 3.40
N VAL A 73 2.40 1.20 4.62
CA VAL A 73 3.29 1.43 5.75
C VAL A 73 3.74 0.10 6.31
N ASN A 74 5.03 -0.03 6.56
CA ASN A 74 5.60 -1.27 7.10
C ASN A 74 6.30 -0.99 8.43
N PHE A 75 5.84 -1.67 9.47
CA PHE A 75 6.39 -1.65 10.84
C PHE A 75 7.36 -2.82 11.11
N GLY A 76 7.40 -3.82 10.23
CA GLY A 76 8.23 -5.01 10.40
C GLY A 76 9.66 -4.87 9.87
N THR A 77 9.91 -3.98 8.91
CA THR A 77 11.25 -3.70 8.40
C THR A 77 11.48 -2.20 8.21
N PRO A 78 12.72 -1.70 8.45
CA PRO A 78 13.06 -0.31 8.15
C PRO A 78 12.73 0.05 6.70
N GLN A 79 12.23 1.26 6.51
CA GLN A 79 11.94 1.85 5.21
C GLN A 79 13.04 2.87 4.86
N SER A 80 12.90 3.60 3.75
CA SER A 80 13.84 4.68 3.39
C SER A 80 13.97 5.76 4.48
N TRP A 81 12.95 5.90 5.33
CA TRP A 81 12.93 6.78 6.50
C TRP A 81 13.30 6.10 7.83
N GLY A 82 13.81 4.87 7.80
CA GLY A 82 14.09 4.08 9.00
C GLY A 82 12.85 3.38 9.57
N ALA A 83 12.83 3.20 10.89
CA ALA A 83 11.70 2.56 11.58
C ALA A 83 10.44 3.44 11.52
N THR A 84 9.31 2.84 11.17
CA THR A 84 8.02 3.55 11.14
C THR A 84 7.51 3.80 12.56
N THR A 85 7.10 5.03 12.85
CA THR A 85 6.49 5.42 14.13
C THR A 85 4.98 5.65 14.00
N ALA A 86 4.28 5.77 15.14
CA ALA A 86 2.86 6.09 15.20
C ALA A 86 2.57 7.48 14.60
N GLU A 87 3.39 8.48 14.93
CA GLU A 87 3.26 9.84 14.42
C GLU A 87 3.39 9.86 12.89
N ARG A 88 4.30 9.04 12.36
CA ARG A 88 4.49 8.90 10.92
C ARG A 88 3.25 8.29 10.25
N LEU A 89 2.64 7.27 10.86
CA LEU A 89 1.38 6.68 10.40
C LEU A 89 0.23 7.70 10.39
N GLU A 90 0.12 8.53 11.43
CA GLU A 90 -0.91 9.55 11.51
C GLU A 90 -0.72 10.66 10.47
N ALA A 91 0.51 11.13 10.27
CA ALA A 91 0.83 12.11 9.24
C ALA A 91 0.44 11.58 7.85
N MET A 92 0.73 10.30 7.59
CA MET A 92 0.31 9.59 6.38
C MET A 92 -1.20 9.59 6.19
N ALA A 93 -1.94 9.16 7.20
CA ALA A 93 -3.39 9.10 7.14
C ALA A 93 -4.01 10.49 6.92
N CYS A 94 -3.52 11.52 7.61
CA CYS A 94 -3.96 12.90 7.43
C CYS A 94 -3.74 13.41 6.01
N LYS A 95 -2.60 13.07 5.40
CA LYS A 95 -2.22 13.50 4.04
C LYS A 95 -3.12 12.90 2.97
N VAL A 96 -3.49 11.62 3.10
CA VAL A 96 -4.30 10.92 2.08
C VAL A 96 -5.81 11.05 2.31
N ARG A 97 -6.24 11.51 3.48
CA ARG A 97 -7.65 11.74 3.83
C ARG A 97 -8.40 12.61 2.82
N PRO A 98 -7.91 13.79 2.39
CA PRO A 98 -8.65 14.66 1.47
C PRO A 98 -8.91 14.03 0.09
N LEU A 99 -8.18 12.97 -0.25
CA LEU A 99 -8.31 12.23 -1.51
C LEU A 99 -9.23 11.00 -1.38
N GLY A 100 -9.84 10.77 -0.20
CA GLY A 100 -10.68 9.61 0.05
C GLY A 100 -9.93 8.28 -0.08
N ARG A 101 -8.62 8.28 0.21
CA ARG A 101 -7.75 7.09 0.12
C ARG A 101 -7.56 6.44 1.49
N HIS A 102 -7.04 5.21 1.48
CA HIS A 102 -6.81 4.41 2.69
C HIS A 102 -5.33 4.37 3.09
N VAL A 103 -5.08 3.93 4.32
CA VAL A 103 -3.76 3.50 4.76
C VAL A 103 -3.75 1.98 4.92
N GLN A 104 -2.72 1.34 4.40
CA GLN A 104 -2.47 -0.09 4.51
C GLN A 104 -1.25 -0.30 5.40
N ILE A 105 -1.37 -1.14 6.43
CA ILE A 105 -0.27 -1.43 7.36
C ILE A 105 0.17 -2.89 7.27
N TYR A 106 1.48 -3.10 7.30
CA TYR A 106 2.13 -4.38 7.57
C TYR A 106 2.78 -4.30 8.95
N ALA A 107 2.29 -5.10 9.88
CA ALA A 107 2.71 -5.13 11.28
C ALA A 107 2.47 -6.53 11.89
N THR A 108 3.14 -6.85 12.98
CA THR A 108 2.82 -8.04 13.80
C THR A 108 1.58 -7.81 14.65
N GLY A 109 0.96 -8.88 15.15
CA GLY A 109 -0.18 -8.77 16.08
C GLY A 109 0.14 -7.95 17.33
N GLU A 110 1.33 -8.13 17.92
CA GLU A 110 1.79 -7.35 19.08
C GLU A 110 1.92 -5.86 18.75
N GLN A 111 2.51 -5.52 17.59
CA GLN A 111 2.60 -4.14 17.13
C GLN A 111 1.22 -3.52 16.92
N ILE A 112 0.26 -4.27 16.36
CA ILE A 112 -1.12 -3.81 16.15
C ILE A 112 -1.81 -3.51 17.48
N VAL A 113 -1.66 -4.38 18.49
CA VAL A 113 -2.18 -4.15 19.85
C VAL A 113 -1.53 -2.92 20.47
N GLY A 114 -0.20 -2.79 20.39
CA GLY A 114 0.52 -1.61 20.89
C GLY A 114 0.11 -0.30 20.21
N LEU A 115 -0.30 -0.36 18.95
CA LEU A 115 -0.77 0.78 18.16
C LEU A 115 -2.29 1.01 18.27
N GLU A 116 -3.06 0.19 19.01
CA GLU A 116 -4.53 0.24 18.99
C GLU A 116 -5.11 1.66 19.14
N PRO A 117 -4.68 2.50 20.12
CA PRO A 117 -5.21 3.85 20.27
C PRO A 117 -4.93 4.75 19.06
N VAL A 118 -3.85 4.48 18.32
CA VAL A 118 -3.46 5.19 17.09
C VAL A 118 -4.31 4.72 15.92
N LEU A 119 -4.45 3.39 15.76
CA LEU A 119 -5.21 2.79 14.66
C LEU A 119 -6.69 3.19 14.69
N ARG A 120 -7.29 3.27 15.89
CA ARG A 120 -8.70 3.65 16.06
C ARG A 120 -9.01 5.11 15.71
N ARG A 121 -8.03 6.01 15.83
CA ARG A 121 -8.21 7.46 15.59
C ARG A 121 -7.79 7.90 14.20
N LEU A 122 -7.28 7.00 13.36
CA LEU A 122 -6.90 7.35 12.00
C LEU A 122 -8.10 7.92 11.24
N PRO A 123 -7.92 9.03 10.52
CA PRO A 123 -9.03 9.69 9.83
C PRO A 123 -9.35 9.07 8.46
N THR A 124 -8.82 7.88 8.17
CA THR A 124 -8.93 7.17 6.90
C THR A 124 -9.29 5.70 7.13
N PRO A 125 -9.89 5.01 6.15
CA PRO A 125 -9.99 3.56 6.20
C PRO A 125 -8.61 2.93 6.41
N LEU A 126 -8.57 1.89 7.25
CA LEU A 126 -7.37 1.12 7.58
C LEU A 126 -7.48 -0.28 6.98
N VAL A 127 -6.43 -0.71 6.28
CA VAL A 127 -6.26 -2.09 5.81
C VAL A 127 -5.11 -2.73 6.58
N ILE A 128 -5.33 -3.91 7.14
CA ILE A 128 -4.31 -4.69 7.85
C ILE A 128 -3.84 -5.84 6.95
N ASP A 129 -2.55 -5.86 6.63
CA ASP A 129 -1.96 -6.86 5.74
C ASP A 129 -1.86 -8.24 6.36
N LEU A 130 -1.93 -9.26 5.49
CA LEU A 130 -1.51 -10.64 5.76
C LEU A 130 -2.07 -11.23 7.05
N LEU A 131 -3.37 -11.02 7.30
CA LEU A 131 -4.05 -11.51 8.51
C LEU A 131 -3.30 -11.09 9.80
N ALA A 132 -2.85 -9.83 9.85
CA ALA A 132 -2.11 -9.25 10.98
C ALA A 132 -0.78 -9.96 11.31
N ARG A 133 -0.23 -10.73 10.36
CA ARG A 133 0.95 -11.60 10.57
C ARG A 133 0.86 -12.43 11.85
N LEU A 134 -0.33 -12.94 12.15
CA LEU A 134 -0.47 -13.84 13.29
C LEU A 134 0.40 -15.08 13.04
N PRO A 135 1.15 -15.56 14.05
CA PRO A 135 1.86 -16.82 13.92
C PRO A 135 0.86 -17.96 13.66
N PRO A 136 1.27 -19.01 12.94
CA PRO A 136 0.45 -20.20 12.82
C PRO A 136 0.12 -20.77 14.21
N VAL A 137 -1.11 -21.23 14.36
CA VAL A 137 -1.60 -21.96 15.56
C VAL A 137 -1.18 -23.41 15.54
#